data_AF-A0A9E2K1R1-F1
#
_entry.id   AF-A0A9E2K1R1-F1
#
_cell.length_a   1.000
_cell.length_b   1.000
_cell.length_c   1.000
_cell.angle_alpha   90.00
_cell.angle_beta   90.00
_cell.angle_gamma   90.00
#
_symmetry.space_group_name_H-M   'P 1'
#
loop_
_entity.id
_entity.type
_entity.pdbx_description
1 polymer ?
#
loop_
_entity_poly.entity_id
_entity_poly.type
_entity_poly.pdbx_seq_one_letter_code
_entity_poly.pdbx_strand_id
1 'polypeptide(L)'
;MTLRRSAVAFSAFFIRAHKLSEMTRVTIEQDREGRRLGFLFHNNADDPDCLIVSGDGGSVRSNRNNGGRSVQTSILMRQPWIKAILANRSNRRFIPYKESHLWVIDLGPGFEVEVKDASEVPTEVTGVYRYLDGEEVTYIGRGRLRERIQQAHRETWQFDRIQYSPMNDREAEQRWEQILLEEYEMKHGRLPRENRVRGYLPAPAPEEG
;
A
#
# COMPACT_ATOMS: atom_id res chain seq x y z
N MET A 1 9.10 -0.44 9.27
CA MET A 1 8.93 -1.87 8.90
C MET A 1 9.27 -2.06 7.43
N THR A 2 9.58 -3.30 7.02
CA THR A 2 9.89 -3.60 5.62
C THR A 2 9.23 -4.90 5.16
N LEU A 3 8.47 -4.84 4.06
CA LEU A 3 7.94 -6.04 3.42
C LEU A 3 9.00 -6.68 2.51
N ARG A 4 9.12 -8.00 2.58
CA ARG A 4 10.01 -8.83 1.75
C ARG A 4 9.19 -9.90 1.05
N ARG A 5 9.78 -10.57 0.07
CA ARG A 5 9.10 -11.60 -0.74
C ARG A 5 8.53 -12.77 0.06
N SER A 6 9.10 -13.08 1.23
CA SER A 6 8.65 -14.19 2.08
C SER A 6 8.47 -13.80 3.55
N ALA A 7 8.68 -12.53 3.91
CA ALA A 7 8.71 -12.12 5.31
C ALA A 7 8.35 -10.65 5.50
N VAL A 8 7.89 -10.32 6.70
CA VAL A 8 7.85 -8.94 7.21
C VAL A 8 9.02 -8.76 8.16
N ALA A 9 9.81 -7.70 7.94
CA ALA A 9 10.93 -7.34 8.80
C ALA A 9 10.62 -6.10 9.64
N PHE A 10 10.90 -6.21 10.92
CA PHE A 10 10.79 -5.16 11.92
C PHE A 10 12.20 -4.66 12.25
N SER A 11 12.42 -3.35 12.08
CA SER A 11 13.74 -2.78 12.35
C SER A 11 14.07 -2.85 13.84
N ALA A 12 15.36 -2.94 14.17
CA ALA A 12 15.82 -2.95 15.55
C ALA A 12 15.37 -1.70 16.32
N PHE A 13 15.34 -0.55 15.64
CA PHE A 13 14.83 0.69 16.19
C PHE A 13 13.36 0.56 16.61
N PHE A 14 12.49 0.06 15.72
CA PHE A 14 11.08 -0.15 16.01
C PHE A 14 10.86 -1.11 17.18
N ILE A 15 11.58 -2.25 17.19
CA ILE A 15 11.49 -3.24 18.28
C ILE A 15 11.85 -2.63 19.63
N ARG A 16 12.96 -1.88 19.70
CA ARG A 16 13.40 -1.24 20.96
C ARG A 16 12.50 -0.09 21.40
N ALA A 17 12.14 0.80 20.47
CA ALA A 17 11.33 1.97 20.76
C ALA A 17 9.96 1.60 21.35
N HIS A 18 9.42 0.44 20.97
CA HIS A 18 8.10 -0.02 21.41
C HIS A 18 8.15 -1.22 22.38
N LYS A 19 9.33 -1.53 22.95
CA LYS A 19 9.52 -2.59 23.95
C LYS A 19 9.01 -3.97 23.48
N LEU A 20 9.20 -4.30 22.21
CA LEU A 20 8.73 -5.55 21.58
C LEU A 20 9.77 -6.68 21.59
N SER A 21 10.89 -6.49 22.31
CA SER A 21 12.01 -7.43 22.33
C SER A 21 11.63 -8.81 22.87
N GLU A 22 10.70 -8.87 23.82
CA GLU A 22 10.26 -10.11 24.48
C GLU A 22 9.13 -10.82 23.71
N MET A 23 8.51 -10.16 22.72
CA MET A 23 7.32 -10.68 22.04
C MET A 23 7.66 -11.83 21.09
N THR A 24 7.47 -13.08 21.44
CA THR A 24 7.89 -14.22 20.61
C THR A 24 6.98 -14.51 19.41
N ARG A 25 5.76 -13.97 19.40
CA ARG A 25 4.74 -14.26 18.38
C ARG A 25 4.03 -13.00 17.86
N VAL A 26 3.41 -13.13 16.69
CA VAL A 26 2.61 -12.06 16.06
C VAL A 26 1.39 -12.62 15.33
N THR A 27 0.22 -12.02 15.54
CA THR A 27 -0.96 -12.21 14.69
C THR A 27 -0.94 -11.13 13.61
N ILE A 28 -1.23 -11.51 12.37
CA ILE A 28 -1.32 -10.57 11.25
C ILE A 28 -2.77 -10.44 10.81
N GLU A 29 -3.33 -9.26 11.02
CA GLU A 29 -4.66 -8.89 10.55
C GLU A 29 -4.56 -8.23 9.17
N GLN A 30 -5.51 -8.56 8.29
CA GLN A 30 -5.53 -8.07 6.91
C GLN A 30 -6.83 -7.31 6.67
N ASP A 31 -6.70 -6.03 6.36
CA ASP A 31 -7.77 -5.23 5.79
C ASP A 31 -7.52 -5.12 4.29
N ARG A 32 -8.23 -5.93 3.51
CA ARG A 32 -8.08 -5.99 2.05
C ARG A 32 -8.66 -4.76 1.37
N GLU A 33 -9.71 -4.17 1.94
CA GLU A 33 -10.40 -3.04 1.33
C GLU A 33 -9.63 -1.75 1.58
N GLY A 34 -9.22 -1.51 2.83
CA GLY A 34 -8.38 -0.37 3.21
C GLY A 34 -6.90 -0.53 2.85
N ARG A 35 -6.49 -1.71 2.35
CA ARG A 35 -5.09 -2.05 1.99
C ARG A 35 -4.14 -1.91 3.16
N ARG A 36 -4.50 -2.45 4.33
CA ARG A 36 -3.71 -2.36 5.57
C ARG A 36 -3.30 -3.73 6.08
N LEU A 37 -2.15 -3.77 6.75
CA LEU A 37 -1.73 -4.91 7.57
C LEU A 37 -1.59 -4.48 9.02
N GLY A 38 -2.29 -5.17 9.91
CA GLY A 38 -2.18 -5.03 11.36
C GLY A 38 -1.28 -6.12 11.95
N PHE A 39 -0.51 -5.76 12.97
CA PHE A 39 0.41 -6.66 13.67
C PHE A 39 0.15 -6.58 15.17
N LEU A 40 -0.35 -7.68 15.73
CA LEU A 40 -0.54 -7.84 17.18
C LEU A 40 0.57 -8.71 17.74
N PHE A 41 1.39 -8.17 18.64
CA PHE A 41 2.54 -8.88 19.19
C PHE A 41 2.21 -9.56 20.53
N HIS A 42 2.74 -10.76 20.74
CA HIS A 42 2.47 -11.59 21.91
C HIS A 42 3.75 -12.12 22.55
N ASN A 43 3.80 -12.20 23.88
CA ASN A 43 4.95 -12.73 24.63
C ASN A 43 4.98 -14.27 24.63
N ASN A 44 3.81 -14.89 24.77
CA ASN A 44 3.62 -16.33 24.66
C ASN A 44 2.14 -16.59 24.36
N ALA A 45 1.82 -16.94 23.11
CA ALA A 45 0.46 -17.22 22.68
C ALA A 45 0.36 -18.67 22.23
N ASP A 46 -0.60 -19.39 22.79
CA ASP A 46 -0.97 -20.76 22.37
C ASP A 46 -1.92 -20.77 21.18
N ASP A 47 -2.24 -19.58 20.65
CA ASP A 47 -3.11 -19.40 19.50
C ASP A 47 -2.45 -19.99 18.23
N PRO A 48 -3.14 -20.91 17.52
CA PRO A 48 -2.63 -21.50 16.27
C PRO A 48 -2.46 -20.48 15.14
N ASP A 49 -3.17 -19.35 15.18
CA ASP A 49 -3.12 -18.29 14.15
C ASP A 49 -1.96 -17.30 14.38
N CYS A 50 -1.17 -17.50 15.45
CA CYS A 50 0.01 -16.71 15.73
C CYS A 50 1.26 -17.24 15.00
N LEU A 51 1.99 -16.33 14.36
CA LEU A 51 3.26 -16.63 13.68
C LEU A 51 4.46 -16.37 14.59
N ILE A 52 5.50 -17.19 14.44
CA ILE A 52 6.75 -17.04 15.21
C ILE A 52 7.54 -15.82 14.71
N VAL A 53 7.94 -14.95 15.63
CA VAL A 53 8.83 -13.82 15.36
C VAL A 53 10.27 -14.23 15.66
N SER A 54 11.08 -14.34 14.60
CA SER A 54 12.49 -14.76 14.66
C SER A 54 13.45 -13.58 14.52
N GLY A 55 14.75 -13.82 14.72
CA GLY A 55 15.79 -12.83 14.36
C GLY A 55 15.75 -12.51 12.86
N ASP A 56 16.08 -11.28 12.50
CA ASP A 56 16.16 -10.90 11.09
C ASP A 56 17.23 -11.74 10.36
N GLY A 57 16.84 -12.41 9.25
CA GLY A 57 17.68 -13.39 8.55
C GLY A 57 17.31 -14.86 8.77
N GLY A 58 16.25 -15.16 9.53
CA GLY A 58 15.62 -16.49 9.57
C GLY A 58 16.29 -17.52 10.48
N SER A 59 17.35 -17.15 11.19
CA SER A 59 17.96 -18.00 12.22
C SER A 59 17.43 -17.62 13.60
N VAL A 60 16.73 -18.57 14.25
CA VAL A 60 16.37 -18.46 15.67
C VAL A 60 17.61 -18.35 16.56
N ARG A 61 18.78 -18.83 16.08
CA ARG A 61 20.07 -18.81 16.79
C ARG A 61 20.90 -17.54 16.58
N SER A 62 20.62 -16.69 15.58
CA SER A 62 21.43 -15.49 15.29
C SER A 62 20.97 -14.23 16.02
N ASN A 63 20.22 -14.39 17.12
CA ASN A 63 19.59 -13.32 17.88
C ASN A 63 20.57 -12.34 18.57
N ARG A 64 21.89 -12.45 18.32
CA ARG A 64 22.90 -11.77 19.15
C ARG A 64 23.35 -10.38 18.69
N ASN A 65 23.28 -9.99 17.40
CA ASN A 65 23.99 -8.76 16.99
C ASN A 65 23.20 -7.65 16.29
N ASN A 66 21.94 -7.83 15.86
CA ASN A 66 21.27 -6.75 15.10
C ASN A 66 19.92 -6.28 15.64
N GLY A 67 19.32 -6.92 16.65
CA GLY A 67 18.08 -6.49 17.32
C GLY A 67 16.81 -6.39 16.44
N GLY A 68 16.95 -6.50 15.12
CA GLY A 68 15.85 -6.59 14.16
C GLY A 68 15.20 -7.97 14.19
N ARG A 69 13.91 -8.01 13.86
CA ARG A 69 13.10 -9.21 13.94
C ARG A 69 12.32 -9.43 12.65
N SER A 70 11.91 -10.65 12.37
CA SER A 70 11.13 -10.96 11.18
C SER A 70 10.12 -12.09 11.40
N VAL A 71 9.03 -12.04 10.64
CA VAL A 71 8.00 -13.09 10.59
C VAL A 71 7.88 -13.59 9.16
N GLN A 72 7.84 -14.91 8.98
CA GLN A 72 7.66 -15.53 7.66
C GLN A 72 6.19 -15.47 7.26
N THR A 73 5.93 -14.99 6.04
CA THR A 73 4.59 -14.64 5.56
C THR A 73 4.41 -14.99 4.08
N SER A 74 5.07 -16.06 3.61
CA SER A 74 5.12 -16.46 2.20
C SER A 74 3.75 -16.56 1.50
N ILE A 75 2.68 -16.95 2.21
CA ILE A 75 1.32 -17.02 1.65
C ILE A 75 0.72 -15.63 1.49
N LEU A 76 0.84 -14.76 2.51
CA LEU A 76 0.39 -13.37 2.47
C LEU A 76 1.04 -12.63 1.29
N MET A 77 2.35 -12.82 1.08
CA MET A 77 3.12 -12.15 0.03
C MET A 77 2.76 -12.59 -1.40
N ARG A 78 1.95 -13.65 -1.57
CA ARG A 78 1.46 -14.09 -2.89
C ARG A 78 0.21 -13.34 -3.35
N GLN A 79 -0.46 -12.60 -2.48
CA GLN A 79 -1.64 -11.84 -2.87
C GLN A 79 -1.27 -10.79 -3.94
N PRO A 80 -2.06 -10.63 -5.02
CA PRO A 80 -1.67 -9.80 -6.16
C PRO A 80 -1.26 -8.38 -5.80
N TRP A 81 -2.00 -7.75 -4.90
CA TRP A 81 -1.76 -6.38 -4.47
C TRP A 81 -0.48 -6.21 -3.64
N ILE A 82 -0.22 -7.12 -2.69
CA ILE A 82 1.04 -7.14 -1.94
C ILE A 82 2.21 -7.44 -2.88
N LYS A 83 2.02 -8.38 -3.81
CA LYS A 83 3.03 -8.73 -4.82
C LYS A 83 3.38 -7.54 -5.71
N ALA A 84 2.41 -6.72 -6.09
CA ALA A 84 2.62 -5.52 -6.90
C ALA A 84 3.45 -4.47 -6.15
N ILE A 85 3.14 -4.22 -4.87
CA ILE A 85 3.95 -3.36 -3.99
C ILE A 85 5.38 -3.90 -3.86
N LEU A 86 5.51 -5.22 -3.69
CA LEU A 86 6.80 -5.89 -3.59
C LEU A 86 7.58 -5.91 -4.91
N ALA A 87 7.00 -5.56 -6.06
CA ALA A 87 7.75 -5.49 -7.32
C ALA A 87 8.78 -4.34 -7.25
N ASN A 88 8.36 -3.18 -6.74
CA ASN A 88 9.24 -2.03 -6.57
C ASN A 88 10.03 -2.15 -5.25
N ARG A 89 11.34 -1.85 -5.26
CA ARG A 89 12.17 -1.91 -4.04
C ARG A 89 11.96 -0.69 -3.14
N SER A 90 11.69 0.50 -3.70
CA SER A 90 11.47 1.72 -2.92
C SER A 90 10.22 1.64 -2.06
N ASN A 91 9.18 0.94 -2.55
CA ASN A 91 7.84 0.91 -1.94
C ASN A 91 7.70 -0.17 -0.84
N ARG A 92 8.81 -0.73 -0.35
CA ARG A 92 8.78 -1.82 0.62
C ARG A 92 8.95 -1.36 2.06
N ARG A 93 9.25 -0.08 2.28
CA ARG A 93 9.49 0.49 3.61
C ARG A 93 8.26 1.26 4.05
N PHE A 94 7.79 0.93 5.24
CA PHE A 94 6.57 1.50 5.82
C PHE A 94 6.86 2.05 7.20
N ILE A 95 6.22 3.16 7.53
CA ILE A 95 6.22 3.73 8.88
C ILE A 95 4.98 3.18 9.59
N PRO A 96 5.14 2.25 10.54
CA PRO A 96 4.00 1.74 11.28
C PRO A 96 3.48 2.79 12.25
N TYR A 97 2.16 2.87 12.39
CA TYR A 97 1.48 3.65 13.41
C TYR A 97 0.67 2.72 14.32
N LYS A 98 0.25 3.21 15.49
CA LYS A 98 -0.50 2.42 16.46
C LYS A 98 -1.99 2.73 16.34
N GLU A 99 -2.81 1.70 16.16
CA GLU A 99 -4.26 1.78 16.13
C GLU A 99 -4.80 0.78 17.16
N SER A 100 -5.33 1.27 18.28
CA SER A 100 -5.70 0.43 19.43
C SER A 100 -4.52 -0.45 19.90
N HIS A 101 -4.64 -1.78 19.78
CA HIS A 101 -3.62 -2.76 20.14
C HIS A 101 -2.74 -3.21 18.96
N LEU A 102 -3.04 -2.74 17.74
CA LEU A 102 -2.34 -3.14 16.52
C LEU A 102 -1.26 -2.12 16.14
N TRP A 103 -0.15 -2.63 15.64
CA TRP A 103 0.74 -1.85 14.79
C TRP A 103 0.25 -1.99 13.35
N VAL A 104 -0.04 -0.88 12.69
CA VAL A 104 -0.64 -0.89 11.36
C VAL A 104 0.31 -0.27 10.35
N ILE A 105 0.37 -0.85 9.15
CA ILE A 105 0.98 -0.22 7.98
C ILE A 105 -0.07 -0.07 6.88
N ASP A 106 -0.08 1.10 6.27
CA ASP A 106 -0.79 1.40 5.04
C ASP A 106 0.06 0.96 3.85
N LEU A 107 -0.45 0.04 3.03
CA LEU A 107 0.30 -0.51 1.90
C LEU A 107 0.10 0.26 0.60
N GLY A 108 -1.01 0.98 0.49
CA GLY A 108 -1.36 1.76 -0.69
C GLY A 108 -1.66 0.95 -1.94
N PRO A 109 -2.04 1.63 -3.03
CA PRO A 109 -2.32 1.01 -4.31
C PRO A 109 -1.02 0.46 -4.93
N GLY A 110 -1.02 -0.84 -5.20
CA GLY A 110 0.08 -1.53 -5.88
C GLY A 110 0.03 -1.42 -7.40
N PHE A 111 -1.11 -1.00 -7.96
CA PHE A 111 -1.43 -1.00 -9.37
C PHE A 111 -1.30 -2.42 -9.98
N GLU A 112 -1.93 -3.39 -9.31
CA GLU A 112 -1.77 -4.83 -9.60
C GLU A 112 -2.47 -5.31 -10.87
N VAL A 113 -3.38 -4.53 -11.44
CA VAL A 113 -4.04 -4.86 -12.72
C VAL A 113 -3.58 -3.88 -13.80
N GLU A 114 -3.30 -4.41 -14.98
CA GLU A 114 -2.88 -3.67 -16.17
C GLU A 114 -3.78 -4.02 -17.34
N VAL A 115 -4.20 -3.01 -18.09
CA VAL A 115 -5.01 -3.13 -19.31
C VAL A 115 -4.51 -2.14 -20.36
N LYS A 116 -4.83 -2.39 -21.63
CA LYS A 116 -4.52 -1.45 -22.72
C LYS A 116 -5.72 -0.59 -23.07
N ASP A 117 -6.92 -1.13 -22.91
CA ASP A 117 -8.17 -0.46 -23.27
C ASP A 117 -9.17 -0.40 -22.11
N ALA A 118 -10.02 0.64 -22.13
CA ALA A 118 -11.07 0.84 -21.13
C ALA A 118 -12.09 -0.30 -21.08
N SER A 119 -12.35 -0.94 -22.22
CA SER A 119 -13.28 -2.06 -22.37
C SER A 119 -12.85 -3.30 -21.57
N GLU A 120 -11.55 -3.45 -21.30
CA GLU A 120 -11.00 -4.55 -20.51
C GLU A 120 -11.25 -4.39 -18.99
N VAL A 121 -11.54 -3.18 -18.53
CA VAL A 121 -11.82 -2.90 -17.11
C VAL A 121 -13.26 -3.27 -16.80
N PRO A 122 -13.60 -4.13 -15.83
CA PRO A 122 -15.01 -4.45 -15.52
C PRO A 122 -15.81 -3.21 -15.09
N THR A 123 -17.13 -3.20 -15.37
CA THR A 123 -18.04 -2.06 -15.15
C THR A 123 -18.11 -1.58 -13.71
N GLU A 124 -18.05 -2.53 -12.79
CA GLU A 124 -18.32 -2.39 -11.37
C GLU A 124 -17.07 -2.03 -10.55
N VAL A 125 -15.89 -1.98 -11.18
CA VAL A 125 -14.65 -1.73 -10.46
C VAL A 125 -14.53 -0.24 -10.16
N THR A 126 -14.43 0.05 -8.87
CA THR A 126 -13.98 1.33 -8.33
C THR A 126 -12.54 1.21 -7.84
N GLY A 127 -11.83 2.32 -7.77
CA GLY A 127 -10.48 2.34 -7.23
C GLY A 127 -9.64 3.49 -7.73
N VAL A 128 -8.32 3.33 -7.62
CA VAL A 128 -7.32 4.30 -8.07
C VAL A 128 -6.61 3.73 -9.30
N TYR A 129 -6.38 4.58 -10.29
CA TYR A 129 -5.77 4.20 -11.56
C TYR A 129 -4.78 5.25 -12.04
N ARG A 130 -3.90 4.80 -12.93
CA ARG A 130 -2.94 5.66 -13.60
C ARG A 130 -2.76 5.27 -15.06
N TYR A 131 -2.51 6.27 -15.90
CA TYR A 131 -2.07 6.06 -17.28
C TYR A 131 -0.56 6.11 -17.33
N LEU A 132 0.03 5.24 -18.17
CA LEU A 132 1.46 5.24 -18.43
C LEU A 132 1.73 5.36 -19.93
N ASP A 133 2.74 6.14 -20.26
CA ASP A 133 3.38 6.26 -21.56
C ASP A 133 4.86 5.89 -21.38
N GLY A 134 5.26 4.72 -21.89
CA GLY A 134 6.52 4.08 -21.52
C GLY A 134 6.59 3.80 -20.02
N GLU A 135 7.48 4.50 -19.30
CA GLU A 135 7.59 4.45 -17.83
C GLU A 135 7.06 5.74 -17.15
N GLU A 136 6.66 6.75 -17.94
CA GLU A 136 6.13 8.00 -17.42
C GLU A 136 4.67 7.83 -17.00
N VAL A 137 4.34 8.28 -15.77
CA VAL A 137 2.94 8.38 -15.35
C VAL A 137 2.37 9.69 -15.88
N THR A 138 1.38 9.58 -16.76
CA THR A 138 0.82 10.73 -17.47
C THR A 138 -0.43 11.28 -16.80
N TYR A 139 -1.15 10.42 -16.07
CA TYR A 139 -2.33 10.76 -15.29
C TYR A 139 -2.50 9.83 -14.08
N ILE A 140 -3.03 10.36 -12.98
CA ILE A 140 -3.50 9.61 -11.81
C ILE A 140 -4.92 10.06 -11.50
N GLY A 141 -5.82 9.11 -11.24
CA GLY A 141 -7.19 9.42 -10.84
C GLY A 141 -7.88 8.31 -10.07
N ARG A 142 -9.13 8.55 -9.68
CA ARG A 142 -9.98 7.59 -8.95
C ARG A 142 -11.44 7.51 -9.39
N GLY A 143 -12.16 6.52 -8.84
CA GLY A 143 -13.60 6.33 -8.95
C GLY A 143 -13.97 5.11 -9.78
N ARG A 144 -15.16 5.13 -10.40
CA ARG A 144 -15.61 4.06 -11.31
C ARG A 144 -14.74 4.02 -12.55
N LEU A 145 -13.89 2.99 -12.64
CA LEU A 145 -12.76 2.99 -13.56
C LEU A 145 -13.21 3.02 -15.02
N ARG A 146 -14.09 2.12 -15.44
CA ARG A 146 -14.57 2.06 -16.84
C ARG A 146 -15.21 3.38 -17.28
N GLU A 147 -16.16 3.89 -16.49
CA GLU A 147 -16.86 5.15 -16.78
C GLU A 147 -15.88 6.33 -16.89
N ARG A 148 -14.88 6.38 -16.01
CA ARG A 148 -13.87 7.45 -15.99
C ARG A 148 -12.91 7.35 -17.17
N ILE A 149 -12.45 6.15 -17.51
CA ILE A 149 -11.48 5.94 -18.59
C ILE A 149 -12.12 6.25 -19.95
N GLN A 150 -13.41 5.94 -20.13
CA GLN A 150 -14.17 6.19 -21.37
C GLN A 150 -14.62 7.64 -21.57
N GLN A 151 -14.25 8.58 -20.69
CA GLN A 151 -14.67 9.97 -20.84
C GLN A 151 -14.02 10.57 -22.09
N ALA A 152 -14.84 11.09 -23.01
CA ALA A 152 -14.46 11.56 -24.35
C ALA A 152 -13.31 12.58 -24.40
N HIS A 153 -13.03 13.29 -23.30
CA HIS A 153 -11.92 14.25 -23.23
C HIS A 153 -10.52 13.62 -23.17
N ARG A 154 -10.41 12.28 -23.22
CA ARG A 154 -9.15 11.52 -23.12
C ARG A 154 -8.70 10.90 -24.44
N GLU A 155 -9.47 11.08 -25.51
CA GLU A 155 -9.18 10.52 -26.85
C GLU A 155 -7.86 11.04 -27.44
N THR A 156 -7.41 12.21 -27.01
CA THR A 156 -6.15 12.83 -27.47
C THR A 156 -4.95 12.49 -26.57
N TRP A 157 -5.16 11.76 -25.48
CA TRP A 157 -4.07 11.42 -24.55
C TRP A 157 -3.18 10.35 -25.15
N GLN A 158 -1.87 10.57 -25.05
CA GLN A 158 -0.88 9.56 -25.40
C GLN A 158 -0.60 8.68 -24.18
N PHE A 159 -0.87 7.38 -24.30
CA PHE A 159 -0.59 6.37 -23.30
C PHE A 159 -0.48 4.98 -23.97
N ASP A 160 0.29 4.10 -23.36
CA ASP A 160 0.45 2.70 -23.78
C ASP A 160 -0.44 1.75 -22.98
N ARG A 161 -0.67 2.08 -21.71
CA ARG A 161 -1.34 1.20 -20.75
C ARG A 161 -1.95 1.96 -19.59
N ILE A 162 -2.94 1.33 -18.99
CA ILE A 162 -3.62 1.79 -17.78
C ILE A 162 -3.36 0.74 -16.70
N GLN A 163 -2.95 1.19 -15.53
CA GLN A 163 -2.84 0.32 -14.37
C GLN A 163 -3.76 0.79 -13.25
N TYR A 164 -4.36 -0.15 -12.51
CA TYR A 164 -5.29 0.18 -11.44
C TYR A 164 -5.21 -0.77 -10.26
N SER A 165 -5.68 -0.26 -9.11
CA SER A 165 -5.90 -1.02 -7.89
C SER A 165 -7.38 -0.92 -7.53
N PRO A 166 -8.14 -2.03 -7.54
CA PRO A 166 -9.54 -2.02 -7.09
C PRO A 166 -9.64 -1.60 -5.62
N MET A 167 -10.56 -0.71 -5.30
CA MET A 167 -10.86 -0.28 -3.93
C MET A 167 -12.36 -0.01 -3.80
N ASN A 168 -12.98 -0.44 -2.71
CA ASN A 168 -14.42 -0.23 -2.46
C ASN A 168 -14.68 0.92 -1.48
N ASP A 169 -13.63 1.44 -0.84
CA ASP A 169 -13.69 2.52 0.12
C ASP A 169 -13.38 3.86 -0.57
N ARG A 170 -14.39 4.73 -0.64
CA ARG A 170 -14.31 6.04 -1.29
C ARG A 170 -13.38 7.02 -0.56
N GLU A 171 -13.29 6.94 0.76
CA GLU A 171 -12.37 7.78 1.54
C GLU A 171 -10.94 7.33 1.30
N ALA A 172 -10.70 6.01 1.31
CA ALA A 172 -9.40 5.45 0.98
C ALA A 172 -8.97 5.80 -0.45
N GLU A 173 -9.87 5.70 -1.44
CA GLU A 173 -9.58 6.13 -2.82
C GLU A 173 -9.14 7.59 -2.91
N GLN A 174 -9.85 8.49 -2.21
CA GLN A 174 -9.54 9.91 -2.20
C GLN A 174 -8.18 10.18 -1.55
N ARG A 175 -7.95 9.58 -0.38
CA ARG A 175 -6.68 9.70 0.34
C ARG A 175 -5.51 9.23 -0.53
N TRP A 176 -5.65 8.08 -1.19
CA TRP A 176 -4.57 7.52 -2.00
C TRP A 176 -4.33 8.29 -3.29
N GLU A 177 -5.37 8.75 -3.99
CA GLU A 177 -5.21 9.64 -5.15
C GLU A 177 -4.36 10.87 -4.76
N GLN A 178 -4.66 11.49 -3.62
CA GLN A 178 -3.93 12.65 -3.13
C GLN A 178 -2.46 12.31 -2.83
N ILE A 179 -2.21 11.26 -2.04
CA ILE A 179 -0.84 10.83 -1.68
C ILE A 179 -0.03 10.54 -2.94
N LEU A 180 -0.61 9.84 -3.92
CA LEU A 180 0.08 9.51 -5.17
C LEU A 180 0.43 10.74 -6.01
N LEU A 181 -0.47 11.73 -6.07
CA LEU A 181 -0.20 12.99 -6.76
C LEU A 181 0.90 13.80 -6.06
N GLU A 182 0.88 13.85 -4.72
CA GLU A 182 1.91 14.51 -3.92
C GLU A 182 3.27 13.83 -4.06
N GLU A 183 3.33 12.50 -4.02
CA GLU A 183 4.55 11.73 -4.25
C GLU A 183 5.12 11.97 -5.66
N TYR A 184 4.25 12.02 -6.68
CA TYR A 184 4.67 12.32 -8.04
C TYR A 184 5.24 13.74 -8.15
N GLU A 185 4.55 14.73 -7.58
CA GLU A 185 4.98 16.13 -7.60
C GLU A 185 6.28 16.33 -6.82
N MET A 186 6.43 15.72 -5.65
CA MET A 186 7.67 15.75 -4.88
C MET A 186 8.85 15.19 -5.67
N LYS A 187 8.62 14.15 -6.48
CA LYS A 187 9.67 13.49 -7.27
C LYS A 187 10.00 14.24 -8.56
N HIS A 188 8.99 14.83 -9.22
CA HIS A 188 9.12 15.39 -10.57
C HIS A 188 9.02 16.92 -10.63
N GLY A 189 8.68 17.58 -9.52
CA GLY A 189 8.49 19.03 -9.42
C GLY A 189 7.22 19.55 -10.12
N ARG A 190 6.34 18.66 -10.56
CA ARG A 190 5.10 18.97 -11.28
C ARG A 190 4.10 17.82 -11.16
N LEU A 191 2.82 18.10 -11.40
CA LEU A 191 1.80 17.06 -11.58
C LEU A 191 2.03 16.27 -12.87
N PRO A 192 1.45 15.05 -13.00
CA PRO A 192 1.41 14.35 -14.27
C PRO A 192 0.80 15.23 -15.36
N ARG A 193 1.29 15.11 -16.60
CA ARG A 193 1.01 16.08 -17.68
C ARG A 193 -0.48 16.28 -17.98
N GLU A 194 -1.29 15.25 -17.78
CA GLU A 194 -2.74 15.32 -18.01
C GLU A 194 -3.56 15.64 -16.76
N ASN A 195 -2.94 15.69 -15.57
CA ASN A 195 -3.60 16.14 -14.34
C ASN A 195 -3.66 17.67 -14.30
N ARG A 196 -4.75 18.25 -14.82
CA ARG A 196 -4.95 19.71 -14.91
C ARG A 196 -5.17 20.42 -13.56
N VAL A 197 -5.75 19.72 -12.58
CA VAL A 197 -6.04 20.23 -11.22
C VAL A 197 -5.86 19.06 -10.25
N ARG A 198 -5.40 19.32 -9.01
CA ARG A 198 -5.49 18.33 -7.93
C ARG A 198 -6.96 17.93 -7.76
N GLY A 199 -7.25 16.64 -7.56
CA GLY A 199 -8.61 16.14 -7.37
C GLY A 199 -9.39 17.02 -6.37
N TYR A 200 -10.61 17.41 -6.75
CA TYR A 200 -11.44 18.39 -6.03
C TYR A 200 -11.64 18.00 -4.56
N LEU A 201 -11.23 18.87 -3.62
CA LEU A 201 -11.73 18.87 -2.24
C LEU A 201 -13.03 19.69 -2.23
N PRO A 202 -14.17 19.19 -1.71
CA PRO A 202 -15.09 20.11 -1.08
C PRO A 202 -14.33 20.81 0.06
N ALA A 203 -14.42 22.13 0.12
CA ALA A 203 -13.79 22.92 1.18
C ALA A 203 -14.18 22.34 2.56
N PRO A 204 -13.28 22.34 3.56
CA PRO A 204 -13.68 22.05 4.91
C PRO A 204 -14.85 22.97 5.27
N ALA A 205 -15.91 22.40 5.83
CA ALA A 205 -17.02 23.19 6.34
C ALA A 205 -16.46 24.24 7.32
N PRO A 206 -16.94 25.50 7.28
CA PRO A 206 -16.48 26.49 8.23
C PRO A 206 -16.73 25.96 9.65
N GLU A 207 -15.70 26.00 10.49
CA GLU A 207 -15.85 25.74 11.91
C GLU A 207 -16.89 26.73 12.45
N GLU A 208 -18.02 26.22 12.93
CA GLU A 208 -18.96 27.01 13.70
C GLU A 208 -18.25 27.43 15.00
N GLY A 209 -17.92 28.72 15.09
CA GLY A 209 -17.40 29.36 16.29
C GLY A 209 -18.49 29.72 17.29
#